data_AF-A0A059AGK3-F1
#
_entry.id   AF-A0A059AGK3-F1
#
_cell.length_a   1.000
_cell.length_b   1.000
_cell.length_c   1.000
_cell.angle_alpha   90.00
_cell.angle_beta   90.00
_cell.angle_gamma   90.00
#
_symmetry.space_group_name_H-M   'P 1'
#
loop_
_entity.id
_entity.type
_entity.pdbx_description
1 polymer ?
#
loop_
_entity_poly.entity_id
_entity_poly.type
_entity_poly.pdbx_seq_one_letter_code
_entity_poly.pdbx_strand_id
1 'polypeptide(L)'
;MADALIEERAALMGIDMSQIDLDSVQLPPGEDFGIISDDDDLYQEDTLELDTGLGNIIIVDNLPVVPREKFDKLEGVVRKIYSQIGVIKDDGLWMPVDPDTQKTLGYCFIEYNTAQEAELAKEKTNGYKLDRSHIFAVSMFEDFDRFMRVPDEWAPPETKPYTPGENLQQWLTDEKARDQFVIRAGSDTEVLWNDARQLKPEPVHRRAFWTESFVQWSPLGTYLATVHRQGSAVWGGASTFNRLMRYAHPQVKLIDFSPSEKYLVTYSSHEPSNPRDPQRVVINIFDVRTGKIMRDFKGSADDFAVGGTGAVTGVSWPVFRWGGGRDDKYFARIGKSVVSVYETETFSLIDKKSLKVENVMDFNWSPTDPILALYVPELGGGNQPARVSLVQIPSKEELRQKNLFSVSDCKMYWQSNGDYLAVKVDRYTKTKKSTYTGFELFRIKERDIPIEVLELENKNDKIIAFAWEPKGHRFAVIHGDGPRPDVSFYSMRSGNNTGRVSKLTTLKGKQANFLFWSPAGRYIILAGLKNFNGQLEFYNVDELETMATAEHFMATDIEWDPTGSCDFSTRDGKWFQHMVL
;
A
#
# COMPACT_ATOMS: atom_id res chain seq x y z
N MET A 1 5.17 17.36 28.06
CA MET A 1 3.99 18.12 27.60
C MET A 1 2.71 17.66 28.31
N ALA A 2 2.60 16.39 28.72
CA ALA A 2 1.48 15.89 29.52
C ALA A 2 1.46 16.45 30.96
N ASP A 3 2.62 16.54 31.62
CA ASP A 3 2.71 16.98 33.03
C ASP A 3 2.22 18.42 33.25
N ALA A 4 2.49 19.31 32.30
CA ALA A 4 2.06 20.71 32.37
C ALA A 4 0.53 20.88 32.32
N LEU A 5 -0.18 19.95 31.66
CA LEU A 5 -1.64 20.00 31.56
C LEU A 5 -2.34 19.50 32.84
N ILE A 6 -1.64 18.64 33.60
CA ILE A 6 -2.11 18.06 34.86
C ILE A 6 -1.96 19.08 35.98
N GLU A 7 -0.82 19.78 36.05
CA GLU A 7 -0.59 20.86 37.02
C GLU A 7 -1.57 22.03 36.85
N GLU A 8 -1.88 22.40 35.60
CA GLU A 8 -2.80 23.50 35.29
C GLU A 8 -4.24 23.17 35.71
N ARG A 9 -4.68 21.91 35.56
CA ARG A 9 -5.99 21.44 36.05
C ARG A 9 -6.05 21.30 37.56
N ALA A 10 -4.97 20.83 38.20
CA ALA A 10 -4.92 20.68 39.65
C ALA A 10 -4.99 22.04 40.37
N ALA A 11 -4.30 23.06 39.83
CA ALA A 11 -4.38 24.43 40.32
C ALA A 11 -5.81 25.00 40.22
N LEU A 12 -6.54 24.66 39.16
CA LEU A 12 -7.91 25.11 38.92
C LEU A 12 -8.93 24.49 39.90
N MET A 13 -8.61 23.32 40.44
CA MET A 13 -9.42 22.61 41.44
C MET A 13 -8.96 22.86 42.89
N GLY A 14 -7.94 23.70 43.11
CA GLY A 14 -7.40 24.01 44.43
C GLY A 14 -6.66 22.83 45.08
N ILE A 15 -6.16 21.90 44.27
CA ILE A 15 -5.47 20.69 44.73
C ILE A 15 -3.96 20.94 44.65
N ASP A 16 -3.28 20.85 45.81
CA ASP A 16 -1.84 20.99 45.90
C ASP A 16 -1.16 19.67 45.54
N MET A 17 -0.64 19.59 44.30
CA MET A 17 0.03 18.41 43.75
C MET A 17 1.30 18.03 44.53
N SER A 18 1.88 18.94 45.32
CA SER A 18 3.07 18.64 46.14
C SER A 18 2.75 17.82 47.40
N GLN A 19 1.47 17.69 47.75
CA GLN A 19 1.00 16.89 48.88
C GLN A 19 0.44 15.52 48.48
N ILE A 20 0.39 15.21 47.18
CA ILE A 20 -0.15 13.96 46.67
C ILE A 20 1.00 13.07 46.22
N ASP A 21 1.22 12.00 46.98
CA ASP A 21 2.13 10.92 46.58
C ASP A 21 1.43 10.02 45.56
N LEU A 22 1.65 10.27 44.27
CA LEU A 22 1.05 9.51 43.17
C LEU A 22 1.46 8.02 43.21
N ASP A 23 2.61 7.70 43.80
CA ASP A 23 3.09 6.33 43.95
C ASP A 23 2.36 5.58 45.09
N SER A 24 1.60 6.29 45.95
CA SER A 24 0.80 5.71 47.03
C SER A 24 -0.62 5.31 46.61
N VAL A 25 -1.03 5.64 45.37
CA VAL A 25 -2.36 5.31 44.85
C VAL A 25 -2.37 3.89 44.33
N GLN A 26 -2.76 2.94 45.18
CA GLN A 26 -3.08 1.58 44.73
C GLN A 26 -4.56 1.49 44.33
N LEU A 27 -4.80 1.16 43.06
CA LEU A 27 -6.12 0.74 42.61
C LEU A 27 -6.47 -0.64 43.20
N PRO A 28 -7.73 -0.90 43.55
CA PRO A 28 -8.16 -2.23 43.97
C PRO A 28 -7.93 -3.26 42.84
N PRO A 29 -7.54 -4.50 43.17
CA PRO A 29 -7.25 -5.51 42.15
C PRO A 29 -8.49 -5.82 41.30
N GLY A 30 -8.42 -5.57 39.98
CA GLY A 30 -9.43 -6.00 39.00
C GLY A 30 -10.52 -5.00 38.62
N GLU A 31 -10.43 -3.72 39.00
CA GLU A 31 -11.30 -2.67 38.46
C GLU A 31 -10.56 -1.79 37.44
N ASP A 32 -10.97 -1.88 36.18
CA ASP A 32 -10.43 -1.15 35.02
C ASP A 32 -11.34 0.01 34.56
N PHE A 33 -12.41 0.32 35.31
CA PHE A 33 -13.39 1.39 35.00
C PHE A 33 -13.87 1.42 33.53
N GLY A 34 -13.83 0.28 32.83
CA GLY A 34 -14.22 0.15 31.43
C GLY A 34 -13.25 0.77 30.41
N ILE A 35 -12.01 1.08 30.79
CA ILE A 35 -10.95 1.50 29.87
C ILE A 35 -10.13 0.26 29.50
N ILE A 36 -10.48 -0.37 28.38
CA ILE A 36 -9.71 -1.47 27.80
C ILE A 36 -8.37 -0.89 27.31
N SER A 37 -7.26 -1.35 27.88
CA SER A 37 -5.92 -1.02 27.39
C SER A 37 -5.66 -1.73 26.06
N ASP A 38 -5.19 -1.00 25.04
CA ASP A 38 -4.88 -1.51 23.69
C ASP A 38 -3.74 -2.58 23.68
N ASP A 39 -3.16 -2.87 24.84
CA ASP A 39 -2.06 -3.83 25.01
C ASP A 39 -2.52 -5.27 25.34
N ASP A 40 -3.79 -5.52 25.70
CA ASP A 40 -4.23 -6.88 26.07
C ASP A 40 -4.44 -7.82 24.87
N ASP A 41 -4.64 -7.28 23.66
CA ASP A 41 -4.68 -8.08 22.42
C ASP A 41 -3.27 -8.47 21.91
N LEU A 42 -2.20 -7.87 22.46
CA LEU A 42 -0.81 -8.17 22.08
C LEU A 42 -0.23 -9.38 22.83
N TYR A 43 -0.89 -9.87 23.88
CA TYR A 43 -0.43 -11.02 24.65
C TYR A 43 -0.97 -12.37 24.19
N GLN A 44 -1.79 -12.42 23.13
CA GLN A 44 -2.39 -13.69 22.68
C GLN A 44 -1.63 -14.45 21.58
N GLU A 45 -0.48 -13.98 21.09
CA GLU A 45 0.30 -14.83 20.17
C GLU A 45 1.83 -14.67 20.17
N ASP A 46 2.40 -13.87 21.07
CA ASP A 46 3.79 -14.06 21.49
C ASP A 46 3.73 -14.43 22.97
N THR A 47 3.67 -15.73 23.26
CA THR A 47 4.27 -16.18 24.52
C THR A 47 5.74 -15.81 24.34
N LEU A 48 6.12 -14.63 24.82
CA LEU A 48 7.50 -14.33 25.16
C LEU A 48 7.90 -15.50 26.03
N GLU A 49 8.61 -16.46 25.43
CA GLU A 49 9.41 -17.43 26.15
C GLU A 49 10.37 -16.56 26.95
N LEU A 50 9.93 -16.18 28.15
CA LEU A 50 10.83 -15.88 29.24
C LEU A 50 11.74 -17.09 29.23
N ASP A 51 12.96 -16.87 28.75
CA ASP A 51 14.09 -17.79 28.83
C ASP A 51 14.31 -18.01 30.34
N THR A 52 13.45 -18.85 30.91
CA THR A 52 13.67 -19.46 32.20
C THR A 52 14.98 -20.18 31.96
N GLY A 53 16.04 -19.85 32.71
CA GLY A 53 17.38 -20.41 32.52
C GLY A 53 17.51 -21.92 32.78
N LEU A 54 16.45 -22.68 32.49
CA LEU A 54 16.20 -24.10 32.58
C LEU A 54 16.19 -24.76 31.18
N GLY A 55 16.37 -24.02 30.08
CA GLY A 55 16.56 -24.59 28.72
C GLY A 55 17.78 -25.52 28.58
N ASN A 56 18.62 -25.58 29.62
CA ASN A 56 19.77 -26.47 29.72
C ASN A 56 19.41 -27.81 30.40
N ILE A 57 18.16 -28.00 30.84
CA ILE A 57 17.70 -29.15 31.61
C ILE A 57 16.83 -30.05 30.75
N ILE A 58 17.18 -31.34 30.71
CA ILE A 58 16.37 -32.39 30.12
C ILE A 58 15.71 -33.24 31.20
N ILE A 59 14.52 -33.75 30.89
CA ILE A 59 13.79 -34.74 31.67
C ILE A 59 13.86 -36.06 30.92
N VAL A 60 14.37 -37.10 31.58
CA VAL A 60 14.44 -38.46 31.05
C VAL A 60 13.46 -39.33 31.82
N ASP A 61 12.45 -39.83 31.12
CA ASP A 61 11.38 -40.68 31.65
C ASP A 61 11.60 -42.16 31.25
N ASN A 62 10.87 -43.08 31.90
CA ASN A 62 10.98 -44.54 31.79
C ASN A 62 12.30 -45.16 32.26
N LEU A 63 12.92 -44.60 33.30
CA LEU A 63 14.04 -45.22 34.00
C LEU A 63 13.57 -46.38 34.90
N PRO A 64 14.41 -47.43 35.11
CA PRO A 64 14.10 -48.50 36.03
C PRO A 64 13.84 -48.02 37.47
N VAL A 65 12.73 -48.47 38.05
CA VAL A 65 12.39 -48.22 39.46
C VAL A 65 13.23 -49.14 40.35
N VAL A 66 14.19 -48.57 41.07
CA VAL A 66 15.15 -49.32 41.90
C VAL A 66 15.09 -48.92 43.38
N PRO A 67 15.33 -49.86 44.32
CA PRO A 67 15.52 -49.53 45.73
C PRO A 67 16.84 -48.78 45.95
N ARG A 68 16.94 -48.05 47.06
CA ARG A 68 18.11 -47.24 47.47
C ARG A 68 19.47 -47.94 47.34
N GLU A 69 19.56 -49.24 47.60
CA GLU A 69 20.80 -50.03 47.48
C GLU A 69 21.36 -50.11 46.04
N LYS A 70 20.51 -49.90 45.03
CA LYS A 70 20.88 -49.96 43.61
C LYS A 70 20.87 -48.57 42.97
N PHE A 71 20.61 -47.52 43.74
CA PHE A 71 20.56 -46.13 43.26
C PHE A 71 21.89 -45.70 42.65
N ASP A 72 23.00 -45.87 43.38
CA ASP A 72 24.34 -45.47 42.92
C ASP A 72 24.76 -46.19 41.62
N LYS A 73 24.27 -47.43 41.43
CA LYS A 73 24.51 -48.20 40.20
C LYS A 73 23.73 -47.65 39.02
N LEU A 74 22.46 -47.28 39.23
CA LEU A 74 21.63 -46.69 38.18
C LEU A 74 22.15 -45.29 37.81
N GLU A 75 22.50 -44.49 38.81
CA GLU A 75 23.10 -43.17 38.60
C GLU A 75 24.39 -43.25 37.80
N GLY A 76 25.28 -44.19 38.13
CA GLY A 76 26.50 -44.42 37.38
C GLY A 76 26.27 -44.82 35.91
N VAL A 77 25.21 -45.59 35.63
CA VAL A 77 24.84 -45.97 34.26
C VAL A 77 24.28 -44.78 33.47
N VAL A 78 23.35 -44.02 34.05
CA VAL A 78 22.76 -42.83 33.42
C VAL A 78 23.85 -41.78 33.17
N ARG A 79 24.68 -41.49 34.18
CA ARG A 79 25.82 -40.57 34.05
C ARG A 79 26.76 -40.99 32.92
N LYS A 80 27.10 -42.29 32.81
CA LYS A 80 27.97 -42.78 31.74
C LYS A 80 27.38 -42.61 30.33
N ILE A 81 26.06 -42.78 30.17
CA ILE A 81 25.38 -42.59 28.87
C ILE A 81 25.37 -41.11 28.49
N TYR A 82 24.97 -40.24 29.41
CA TYR A 82 24.80 -38.81 29.12
C TYR A 82 26.12 -38.01 29.11
N SER A 83 27.17 -38.48 29.81
CA SER A 83 28.53 -37.92 29.72
C SER A 83 29.24 -38.21 28.39
N GLN A 84 28.75 -39.15 27.57
CA GLN A 84 29.28 -39.34 26.21
C GLN A 84 28.77 -38.27 25.22
N ILE A 85 27.68 -37.58 25.57
CA ILE A 85 26.98 -36.66 24.68
C ILE A 85 27.32 -35.20 25.01
N GLY A 86 27.44 -34.87 26.30
CA GLY A 86 27.79 -33.52 26.75
C GLY A 86 28.37 -33.53 28.16
N VAL A 87 28.89 -32.37 28.59
CA VAL A 87 29.42 -32.20 29.94
C VAL A 87 28.27 -31.89 30.90
N ILE A 88 27.96 -32.85 31.78
CA ILE A 88 26.97 -32.67 32.86
C ILE A 88 27.62 -31.79 33.93
N LYS A 89 26.88 -30.80 34.43
CA LYS A 89 27.34 -29.90 35.50
C LYS A 89 27.58 -30.66 36.81
N ASP A 90 28.44 -30.14 37.68
CA ASP A 90 28.65 -30.72 39.03
C ASP A 90 27.31 -30.74 39.79
N ASP A 91 26.93 -31.90 40.34
CA ASP A 91 25.60 -32.19 40.92
C ASP A 91 24.38 -32.01 39.98
N GLY A 92 24.60 -31.86 38.67
CA GLY A 92 23.55 -31.64 37.66
C GLY A 92 22.71 -32.88 37.27
N LEU A 93 22.86 -34.02 37.95
CA LEU A 93 22.04 -35.22 37.74
C LEU A 93 21.19 -35.45 38.98
N TRP A 94 19.88 -35.24 38.87
CA TRP A 94 18.96 -35.42 39.99
C TRP A 94 17.90 -36.48 39.69
N MET A 95 17.80 -37.47 40.57
CA MET A 95 16.81 -38.55 40.49
C MET A 95 15.89 -38.51 41.72
N PRO A 96 14.60 -38.20 41.54
CA PRO A 96 13.62 -38.21 42.62
C PRO A 96 13.40 -39.61 43.20
N VAL A 97 13.25 -39.67 44.51
CA VAL A 97 12.87 -40.88 45.26
C VAL A 97 11.53 -40.67 45.96
N ASP A 98 10.70 -41.70 45.95
CA ASP A 98 9.44 -41.73 46.67
C ASP A 98 9.69 -41.74 48.20
N PRO A 99 9.16 -40.77 48.96
CA PRO A 99 9.31 -40.71 50.41
C PRO A 99 8.84 -41.98 51.14
N ASP A 100 7.76 -42.62 50.66
CA ASP A 100 7.08 -43.71 51.35
C ASP A 100 7.69 -45.08 51.00
N THR A 101 8.03 -45.29 49.73
CA THR A 101 8.53 -46.59 49.25
C THR A 101 10.06 -46.68 49.16
N GLN A 102 10.77 -45.56 49.32
CA GLN A 102 12.24 -45.45 49.19
C GLN A 102 12.78 -46.02 47.86
N LYS A 103 11.95 -45.96 46.80
CA LYS A 103 12.29 -46.36 45.42
C LYS A 103 12.36 -45.13 44.51
N THR A 104 13.07 -45.24 43.39
CA THR A 104 13.12 -44.16 42.38
C THR A 104 11.77 -44.00 41.68
N LEU A 105 11.39 -42.78 41.32
CA LEU A 105 10.11 -42.51 40.64
C LEU A 105 10.13 -42.79 39.12
N GLY A 106 11.25 -43.29 38.59
CA GLY A 106 11.35 -43.69 37.18
C GLY A 106 11.68 -42.56 36.20
N TYR A 107 12.03 -41.36 36.68
CA TYR A 107 12.51 -40.26 35.85
C TYR A 107 13.73 -39.56 36.48
N CYS A 108 14.51 -38.84 35.68
CA CYS A 108 15.63 -38.03 36.14
C CYS A 108 15.71 -36.69 35.42
N PHE A 109 16.34 -35.72 36.08
CA PHE A 109 16.70 -34.43 35.51
C PHE A 109 18.20 -34.37 35.27
N ILE A 110 18.59 -33.86 34.11
CA ILE A 110 20.00 -33.68 33.73
C ILE A 110 20.22 -32.25 33.28
N GLU A 111 21.08 -31.53 34.00
CA GLU A 111 21.50 -30.16 33.67
C GLU A 111 22.84 -30.18 32.91
N TYR A 112 22.81 -29.61 31.71
CA TYR A 112 23.99 -29.37 30.89
C TYR A 112 24.52 -27.94 31.05
N ASN A 113 25.75 -27.71 30.61
CA ASN A 113 26.33 -26.36 30.62
C ASN A 113 25.71 -25.45 29.56
N THR A 114 25.18 -26.01 28.47
CA THR A 114 24.59 -25.26 27.36
C THR A 114 23.28 -25.89 26.87
N ALA A 115 22.32 -25.06 26.43
CA ALA A 115 21.05 -25.51 25.85
C ALA A 115 21.24 -26.38 24.58
N GLN A 116 22.28 -26.11 23.78
CA GLN A 116 22.61 -26.90 22.59
C GLN A 116 23.01 -28.34 22.92
N GLU A 117 23.70 -28.57 24.05
CA GLU A 117 24.03 -29.91 24.53
C GLU A 117 22.79 -30.66 25.01
N ALA A 118 21.85 -29.96 25.64
CA ALA A 118 20.56 -30.50 26.06
C ALA A 118 19.70 -30.94 24.85
N GLU A 119 19.65 -30.13 23.77
CA GLU A 119 18.97 -30.49 22.52
C GLU A 119 19.59 -31.73 21.87
N LEU A 120 20.92 -31.77 21.79
CA LEU A 120 21.64 -32.91 21.21
C LEU A 120 21.43 -34.19 22.04
N ALA A 121 21.34 -34.07 23.36
CA ALA A 121 21.01 -35.18 24.25
C ALA A 121 19.60 -35.69 24.01
N LYS A 122 18.60 -34.80 23.88
CA LYS A 122 17.22 -35.16 23.52
C LYS A 122 17.17 -35.90 22.18
N GLU A 123 17.78 -35.37 21.12
CA GLU A 123 17.75 -36.01 19.80
C GLU A 123 18.37 -37.41 19.78
N LYS A 124 19.48 -37.62 20.52
CA LYS A 124 20.20 -38.91 20.50
C LYS A 124 19.62 -39.95 21.45
N THR A 125 18.98 -39.54 22.54
CA THR A 125 18.55 -40.46 23.61
C THR A 125 17.04 -40.66 23.68
N ASN A 126 16.24 -39.84 23.01
CA ASN A 126 14.81 -40.09 22.89
C ASN A 126 14.56 -41.36 22.06
N GLY A 127 13.92 -42.37 22.66
CA GLY A 127 13.72 -43.70 22.07
C GLY A 127 14.86 -44.69 22.31
N TYR A 128 15.87 -44.34 23.12
CA TYR A 128 16.97 -45.24 23.46
C TYR A 128 16.48 -46.41 24.33
N LYS A 129 16.78 -47.64 23.91
CA LYS A 129 16.36 -48.86 24.62
C LYS A 129 17.45 -49.29 25.61
N LEU A 130 17.21 -49.09 26.91
CA LEU A 130 18.10 -49.60 27.95
C LEU A 130 17.93 -51.11 28.11
N ASP A 131 16.68 -51.58 28.09
CA ASP A 131 16.31 -53.00 28.05
C ASP A 131 15.00 -53.21 27.27
N ARG A 132 14.40 -54.41 27.37
CA ARG A 132 13.15 -54.75 26.65
C ARG A 132 11.92 -53.98 27.16
N SER A 133 11.96 -53.48 28.40
CA SER A 133 10.87 -52.80 29.11
C SER A 133 11.09 -51.30 29.29
N HIS A 134 12.32 -50.81 29.24
CA HIS A 134 12.69 -49.43 29.52
C HIS A 134 13.24 -48.77 28.24
N ILE A 135 12.39 -47.95 27.62
CA ILE A 135 12.72 -47.13 26.47
C ILE A 135 12.65 -45.68 26.93
N PHE A 136 13.77 -44.97 26.88
CA PHE A 136 13.86 -43.59 27.36
C PHE A 136 12.95 -42.68 26.53
N ALA A 137 12.16 -41.87 27.22
CA ALA A 137 11.46 -40.74 26.63
C ALA A 137 12.11 -39.46 27.15
N VAL A 138 12.62 -38.61 26.26
CA VAL A 138 13.39 -37.43 26.67
C VAL A 138 12.69 -36.17 26.17
N SER A 139 12.40 -35.28 27.11
CA SER A 139 11.71 -34.01 26.89
C SER A 139 12.55 -32.86 27.44
N MET A 140 12.41 -31.67 26.85
CA MET A 140 12.99 -30.47 27.48
C MET A 140 12.15 -30.07 28.68
N PHE A 141 12.78 -29.43 29.67
CA PHE A 141 12.04 -28.90 30.81
C PHE A 141 11.00 -27.85 30.39
N GLU A 142 11.30 -27.02 29.40
CA GLU A 142 10.39 -26.00 28.85
C GLU A 142 9.16 -26.60 28.16
N ASP A 143 9.29 -27.81 27.59
CA ASP A 143 8.17 -28.50 26.96
C ASP A 143 7.10 -28.92 27.99
N PHE A 144 7.43 -28.94 29.29
CA PHE A 144 6.53 -29.40 30.35
C PHE A 144 5.25 -28.56 30.44
N ASP A 145 5.37 -27.22 30.44
CA ASP A 145 4.21 -26.32 30.48
C ASP A 145 3.36 -26.45 29.22
N ARG A 146 4.00 -26.70 28.08
CA ARG A 146 3.30 -26.95 26.82
C ARG A 146 2.50 -28.25 26.89
N PHE A 147 3.08 -29.33 27.41
CA PHE A 147 2.38 -30.61 27.56
C PHE A 147 1.26 -30.56 28.59
N MET A 148 1.41 -29.81 29.70
CA MET A 148 0.33 -29.61 30.67
C MET A 148 -0.89 -28.87 30.10
N ARG A 149 -0.69 -28.03 29.07
CA ARG A 149 -1.77 -27.29 28.41
C ARG A 149 -2.50 -28.09 27.33
N VAL A 150 -1.95 -29.22 26.88
CA VAL A 150 -2.59 -30.07 25.87
C VAL A 150 -3.66 -30.92 26.56
N PRO A 151 -4.95 -30.80 26.18
CA PRO A 151 -5.99 -31.67 26.71
C PRO A 151 -5.75 -33.14 26.34
N ASP A 152 -6.04 -34.06 27.26
CA ASP A 152 -5.91 -35.51 27.04
C ASP A 152 -6.86 -36.04 25.95
N GLU A 153 -7.96 -35.33 25.68
CA GLU A 153 -8.96 -35.68 24.67
C GLU A 153 -8.84 -34.77 23.44
N TRP A 154 -8.65 -35.37 22.26
CA TRP A 154 -8.68 -34.65 20.99
C TRP A 154 -10.10 -34.16 20.70
N ALA A 155 -10.28 -32.85 20.63
CA ALA A 155 -11.50 -32.23 20.12
C ALA A 155 -11.27 -31.74 18.67
N PRO A 156 -12.21 -32.00 17.74
CA PRO A 156 -12.15 -31.40 16.42
C PRO A 156 -12.21 -29.87 16.55
N PRO A 157 -11.44 -29.11 15.75
CA PRO A 157 -11.46 -27.65 15.82
C PRO A 157 -12.88 -27.14 15.57
N GLU A 158 -13.37 -26.27 16.45
CA GLU A 158 -14.69 -25.67 16.29
C GLU A 158 -14.71 -24.84 15.00
N THR A 159 -15.50 -25.27 14.02
CA THR A 159 -15.76 -24.46 12.83
C THR A 159 -16.55 -23.25 13.27
N LYS A 160 -15.90 -22.09 13.35
CA LYS A 160 -16.59 -20.83 13.63
C LYS A 160 -17.74 -20.67 12.63
N PRO A 161 -18.99 -20.51 13.08
CA PRO A 161 -20.12 -20.35 12.18
C PRO A 161 -19.87 -19.11 11.31
N TYR A 162 -20.12 -19.25 10.01
CA TYR A 162 -19.96 -18.15 9.06
C TYR A 162 -20.87 -17.00 9.47
N THR A 163 -20.28 -15.91 9.96
CA THR A 163 -20.97 -14.63 10.10
C THR A 163 -20.92 -13.95 8.73
N PRO A 164 -22.08 -13.66 8.10
CA PRO A 164 -22.10 -12.85 6.90
C PRO A 164 -21.41 -11.52 7.20
N GLY A 165 -20.35 -11.20 6.45
CA GLY A 165 -19.69 -9.90 6.56
C GLY A 165 -20.68 -8.78 6.22
N GLU A 166 -20.47 -7.60 6.80
CA GLU A 166 -21.23 -6.41 6.43
C GLU A 166 -21.08 -6.15 4.93
N ASN A 167 -22.15 -5.68 4.29
CA ASN A 167 -22.12 -5.40 2.86
C ASN A 167 -21.24 -4.16 2.61
N LEU A 168 -20.02 -4.41 2.12
CA LEU A 168 -19.03 -3.38 1.80
C LEU A 168 -19.48 -2.42 0.69
N GLN A 169 -20.49 -2.81 -0.10
CA GLN A 169 -21.05 -2.04 -1.21
C GLN A 169 -22.42 -1.46 -0.89
N GLN A 170 -22.88 -1.50 0.36
CA GLN A 170 -24.18 -0.97 0.73
C GLN A 170 -24.31 0.54 0.43
N TRP A 171 -23.19 1.28 0.42
CA TRP A 171 -23.21 2.69 0.04
C TRP A 171 -23.71 2.90 -1.40
N LEU A 172 -23.51 1.94 -2.32
CA LEU A 172 -24.07 1.98 -3.68
C LEU A 172 -25.60 1.81 -3.72
N THR A 173 -26.21 1.34 -2.62
CA THR A 173 -27.67 1.16 -2.51
C THR A 173 -28.39 2.36 -1.89
N ASP A 174 -27.67 3.46 -1.61
CA ASP A 174 -28.26 4.68 -1.09
C ASP A 174 -29.30 5.23 -2.10
N GLU A 175 -30.56 5.37 -1.68
CA GLU A 175 -31.65 5.83 -2.54
C GLU A 175 -31.43 7.25 -3.08
N LYS A 176 -30.63 8.04 -2.36
CA LYS A 176 -30.29 9.42 -2.74
C LYS A 176 -29.04 9.48 -3.64
N ALA A 177 -28.36 8.36 -3.89
CA ALA A 177 -27.10 8.28 -4.64
C ALA A 177 -26.08 9.32 -4.17
N ARG A 178 -25.92 9.45 -2.84
CA ARG A 178 -24.95 10.36 -2.22
C ARG A 178 -23.55 9.77 -2.27
N ASP A 179 -22.57 10.65 -2.20
CA ASP A 179 -21.17 10.29 -2.11
C ASP A 179 -20.65 10.32 -0.68
N GLN A 180 -19.65 9.50 -0.39
CA GLN A 180 -18.91 9.57 0.87
C GLN A 180 -17.55 10.21 0.65
N PHE A 181 -17.18 11.12 1.55
CA PHE A 181 -15.85 11.72 1.57
C PHE A 181 -15.25 11.63 2.95
N VAL A 182 -13.91 11.64 3.01
CA VAL A 182 -13.15 11.56 4.27
C VAL A 182 -12.47 12.90 4.54
N ILE A 183 -12.64 13.40 5.76
CA ILE A 183 -11.91 14.55 6.28
C ILE A 183 -10.94 14.05 7.34
N ARG A 184 -9.69 14.52 7.27
CA ARG A 184 -8.73 14.35 8.34
C ARG A 184 -8.26 15.71 8.84
N ALA A 185 -8.52 15.99 10.12
CA ALA A 185 -8.10 17.22 10.80
C ALA A 185 -7.23 16.85 12.01
N GLY A 186 -5.92 16.98 11.86
CA GLY A 186 -4.96 16.60 12.92
C GLY A 186 -5.03 15.11 13.25
N SER A 187 -5.47 14.79 14.46
CA SER A 187 -5.69 13.42 14.95
C SER A 187 -7.03 12.83 14.53
N ASP A 188 -8.00 13.66 14.16
CA ASP A 188 -9.38 13.23 13.95
C ASP A 188 -9.60 12.90 12.48
N THR A 189 -10.25 11.76 12.25
CA THR A 189 -10.68 11.33 10.91
C THR A 189 -12.17 11.06 10.93
N GLU A 190 -12.88 11.68 9.99
CA GLU A 190 -14.33 11.62 9.85
C GLU A 190 -14.70 11.23 8.43
N VAL A 191 -15.63 10.30 8.27
CA VAL A 191 -16.28 9.96 7.01
C VAL A 191 -17.68 10.55 7.04
N LEU A 192 -18.03 11.32 6.00
CA LEU A 192 -19.31 12.02 5.90
C LEU A 192 -19.98 11.70 4.56
N TRP A 193 -21.31 11.61 4.59
CA TRP A 193 -22.11 11.66 3.38
C TRP A 193 -22.20 13.10 2.90
N ASN A 194 -22.10 13.24 1.59
CA ASN A 194 -22.40 14.47 0.91
C ASN A 194 -23.88 14.54 0.52
N ASP A 195 -24.66 15.37 1.22
CA ASP A 195 -26.03 15.72 0.80
C ASP A 195 -26.03 17.09 0.10
N ALA A 196 -25.77 17.05 -1.22
CA ALA A 196 -25.78 18.22 -2.11
C ALA A 196 -27.08 19.05 -1.99
N ARG A 197 -28.22 18.40 -1.72
CA ARG A 197 -29.53 19.08 -1.67
C ARG A 197 -29.75 19.82 -0.36
N GLN A 198 -29.15 19.33 0.73
CA GLN A 198 -29.29 19.95 2.06
C GLN A 198 -28.10 20.84 2.42
N LEU A 199 -27.03 20.85 1.62
CA LEU A 199 -25.78 21.59 1.87
C LEU A 199 -25.20 21.32 3.26
N LYS A 200 -25.46 20.12 3.80
CA LYS A 200 -25.04 19.71 5.13
C LYS A 200 -24.42 18.32 5.05
N PRO A 201 -23.18 18.15 5.52
CA PRO A 201 -22.57 16.84 5.58
C PRO A 201 -23.19 16.05 6.74
N GLU A 202 -23.51 14.79 6.49
CA GLU A 202 -24.03 13.88 7.50
C GLU A 202 -22.91 12.93 7.95
N PRO A 203 -22.47 12.96 9.22
CA PRO A 203 -21.36 12.13 9.67
C PRO A 203 -21.77 10.65 9.70
N VAL A 204 -20.96 9.80 9.07
CA VAL A 204 -21.12 8.34 9.08
C VAL A 204 -20.31 7.74 10.22
N HIS A 205 -19.03 8.10 10.27
CA HIS A 205 -18.09 7.54 11.23
C HIS A 205 -17.06 8.59 11.61
N ARG A 206 -16.78 8.72 12.92
CA ARG A 206 -15.72 9.56 13.45
C ARG A 206 -14.84 8.73 14.36
N ARG A 207 -13.52 8.82 14.16
CA ARG A 207 -12.54 8.19 15.04
C ARG A 207 -11.32 9.08 15.23
N ALA A 208 -10.99 9.32 16.50
CA ALA A 208 -9.74 9.97 16.88
C ALA A 208 -8.57 8.98 16.76
N PHE A 209 -7.40 9.48 16.35
CA PHE A 209 -6.17 8.71 16.16
C PHE A 209 -6.32 7.47 15.25
N TRP A 210 -7.22 7.55 14.26
CA TRP A 210 -7.47 6.42 13.36
C TRP A 210 -6.28 6.10 12.44
N THR A 211 -5.42 7.08 12.18
CA THR A 211 -4.17 6.90 11.44
C THR A 211 -3.10 7.84 11.96
N GLU A 212 -1.86 7.38 11.96
CA GLU A 212 -0.71 8.21 12.30
C GLU A 212 -0.29 9.12 11.12
N SER A 213 -0.45 8.66 9.88
CA SER A 213 0.12 9.33 8.70
C SER A 213 -0.90 9.93 7.74
N PHE A 214 -1.67 9.11 7.01
CA PHE A 214 -2.71 9.57 6.09
C PHE A 214 -3.74 8.47 5.84
N VAL A 215 -4.88 8.89 5.30
CA VAL A 215 -5.96 8.01 4.84
C VAL A 215 -6.06 8.05 3.32
N GLN A 216 -6.45 6.93 2.72
CA GLN A 216 -6.67 6.84 1.28
C GLN A 216 -7.82 5.86 0.99
N TRP A 217 -8.77 6.29 0.18
CA TRP A 217 -9.79 5.41 -0.39
C TRP A 217 -9.19 4.53 -1.48
N SER A 218 -9.68 3.29 -1.57
CA SER A 218 -9.38 2.44 -2.70
C SER A 218 -10.07 2.93 -3.98
N PRO A 219 -9.56 2.59 -5.18
CA PRO A 219 -10.03 3.16 -6.45
C PRO A 219 -11.52 3.01 -6.77
N LEU A 220 -12.21 2.00 -6.22
CA LEU A 220 -13.65 1.79 -6.38
C LEU A 220 -14.45 2.22 -5.13
N GLY A 221 -13.79 2.76 -4.09
CA GLY A 221 -14.43 3.23 -2.87
C GLY A 221 -14.88 2.14 -1.89
N THR A 222 -14.54 0.86 -2.13
CA THR A 222 -14.96 -0.24 -1.24
C THR A 222 -14.20 -0.24 0.10
N TYR A 223 -12.96 0.25 0.09
CA TYR A 223 -12.03 0.15 1.21
C TYR A 223 -11.47 1.52 1.57
N LEU A 224 -11.34 1.77 2.87
CA LEU A 224 -10.57 2.89 3.40
C LEU A 224 -9.28 2.35 4.00
N ALA A 225 -8.12 2.84 3.55
CA ALA A 225 -6.83 2.48 4.11
C ALA A 225 -6.33 3.53 5.11
N THR A 226 -5.79 3.03 6.22
CA THR A 226 -5.07 3.83 7.22
C THR A 226 -3.63 3.35 7.35
N VAL A 227 -2.69 4.27 7.50
CA VAL A 227 -1.26 3.96 7.67
C VAL A 227 -0.82 4.19 9.12
N HIS A 228 -0.06 3.22 9.65
CA HIS A 228 0.45 3.16 11.02
C HIS A 228 1.93 2.76 11.03
N ARG A 229 2.67 3.04 12.10
CA ARG A 229 4.08 2.64 12.22
C ARG A 229 4.31 1.14 12.10
N GLN A 230 3.37 0.33 12.56
CA GLN A 230 3.45 -1.14 12.49
C GLN A 230 3.04 -1.71 11.12
N GLY A 231 2.31 -0.95 10.30
CA GLY A 231 1.66 -1.49 9.11
C GLY A 231 0.60 -0.59 8.49
N SER A 232 -0.16 -1.17 7.58
CA SER A 232 -1.40 -0.55 7.07
C SER A 232 -2.60 -1.40 7.49
N ALA A 233 -3.75 -0.77 7.63
CA ALA A 233 -5.01 -1.45 7.90
C ALA A 233 -6.06 -0.98 6.90
N VAL A 234 -6.91 -1.90 6.47
CA VAL A 234 -8.05 -1.63 5.60
C VAL A 234 -9.33 -1.82 6.39
N TRP A 235 -10.21 -0.83 6.22
CA TRP A 235 -11.50 -0.72 6.86
C TRP A 235 -12.58 -0.75 5.80
N GLY A 236 -13.76 -1.26 6.15
CA GLY A 236 -14.92 -1.27 5.28
C GLY A 236 -16.19 -1.57 6.05
N GLY A 237 -17.32 -1.34 5.40
CA GLY A 237 -18.63 -1.35 6.03
C GLY A 237 -19.34 -0.02 5.81
N ALA A 238 -20.67 -0.05 5.77
CA ALA A 238 -21.51 1.07 5.34
C ALA A 238 -21.64 2.15 6.41
N SER A 239 -21.64 1.73 7.68
CA SER A 239 -21.86 2.63 8.82
C SER A 239 -20.85 2.44 9.95
N THR A 240 -20.30 1.22 10.11
CA THR A 240 -19.43 0.92 11.25
C THR A 240 -17.94 1.05 10.95
N PHE A 241 -17.54 1.00 9.66
CA PHE A 241 -16.14 0.95 9.22
C PHE A 241 -15.33 -0.06 10.05
N ASN A 242 -15.76 -1.31 10.06
CA ASN A 242 -15.05 -2.37 10.77
C ASN A 242 -13.67 -2.62 10.15
N ARG A 243 -12.71 -2.99 11.01
CA ARG A 243 -11.37 -3.39 10.57
C ARG A 243 -11.49 -4.71 9.81
N LEU A 244 -11.26 -4.68 8.50
CA LEU A 244 -11.32 -5.89 7.67
C LEU A 244 -10.02 -6.66 7.78
N MET A 245 -8.89 -6.01 7.48
CA MET A 245 -7.58 -6.65 7.45
C MET A 245 -6.47 -5.73 7.93
N ARG A 246 -5.43 -6.32 8.52
CA ARG A 246 -4.16 -5.66 8.88
C ARG A 246 -3.04 -6.24 8.04
N TYR A 247 -2.21 -5.36 7.48
CA TYR A 247 -1.02 -5.73 6.71
C TYR A 247 0.21 -5.36 7.54
N ALA A 248 0.85 -6.38 8.10
CA ALA A 248 2.07 -6.21 8.88
C ALA A 248 3.23 -5.80 7.95
N HIS A 249 3.56 -4.51 7.97
CA HIS A 249 4.71 -3.96 7.25
C HIS A 249 5.23 -2.74 8.01
N PRO A 250 6.31 -2.88 8.79
CA PRO A 250 6.81 -1.76 9.58
C PRO A 250 7.21 -0.55 8.72
N GLN A 251 6.95 0.66 9.22
CA GLN A 251 7.38 1.93 8.63
C GLN A 251 6.91 2.16 7.19
N VAL A 252 5.66 1.81 6.87
CA VAL A 252 5.05 2.16 5.58
C VAL A 252 5.02 3.69 5.41
N LYS A 253 5.57 4.16 4.29
CA LYS A 253 5.53 5.58 3.90
C LYS A 253 4.51 5.86 2.81
N LEU A 254 4.29 4.92 1.89
CA LEU A 254 3.36 5.07 0.77
C LEU A 254 2.55 3.78 0.58
N ILE A 255 1.30 3.94 0.16
CA ILE A 255 0.40 2.84 -0.20
C ILE A 255 -0.23 3.12 -1.57
N ASP A 256 -0.51 2.07 -2.32
CA ASP A 256 -1.17 2.14 -3.62
C ASP A 256 -2.03 0.88 -3.82
N PHE A 257 -3.19 1.05 -4.41
CA PHE A 257 -4.13 -0.03 -4.67
C PHE A 257 -4.12 -0.39 -6.15
N SER A 258 -4.30 -1.66 -6.45
CA SER A 258 -4.63 -2.07 -7.81
C SER A 258 -5.99 -1.45 -8.22
N PRO A 259 -6.18 -1.07 -9.50
CA PRO A 259 -7.44 -0.50 -10.00
C PRO A 259 -8.72 -1.30 -9.67
N SER A 260 -8.62 -2.63 -9.57
CA SER A 260 -9.70 -3.56 -9.19
C SER A 260 -9.73 -3.92 -7.71
N GLU A 261 -8.92 -3.24 -6.89
CA GLU A 261 -8.83 -3.39 -5.43
C GLU A 261 -8.44 -4.79 -4.92
N LYS A 262 -7.95 -5.68 -5.80
CA LYS A 262 -7.47 -7.01 -5.42
C LYS A 262 -6.17 -6.98 -4.62
N TYR A 263 -5.30 -6.02 -4.91
CA TYR A 263 -3.96 -5.96 -4.34
C TYR A 263 -3.65 -4.60 -3.72
N LEU A 264 -2.93 -4.63 -2.60
CA LEU A 264 -2.40 -3.47 -1.91
C LEU A 264 -0.87 -3.50 -1.98
N VAL A 265 -0.30 -2.47 -2.58
CA VAL A 265 1.14 -2.22 -2.61
C VAL A 265 1.49 -1.31 -1.45
N THR A 266 2.46 -1.71 -0.66
CA THR A 266 2.98 -0.91 0.45
C THR A 266 4.47 -0.69 0.26
N TYR A 267 4.92 0.54 0.48
CA TYR A 267 6.32 0.93 0.36
C TYR A 267 6.85 1.34 1.72
N SER A 268 7.93 0.70 2.14
CA SER A 268 8.74 1.12 3.28
C SER A 268 10.17 1.40 2.82
N SER A 269 10.80 2.37 3.48
CA SER A 269 12.21 2.69 3.28
C SER A 269 12.88 2.74 4.65
N HIS A 270 13.82 1.85 4.90
CA HIS A 270 14.61 1.87 6.11
C HIS A 270 15.88 2.69 5.89
N GLU A 271 16.05 3.72 6.70
CA GLU A 271 17.33 4.42 6.79
C GLU A 271 18.36 3.48 7.41
N PRO A 272 19.51 3.27 6.75
CA PRO A 272 20.52 2.36 7.26
C PRO A 272 21.13 2.93 8.53
N SER A 273 21.44 2.05 9.49
CA SER A 273 22.14 2.43 10.73
C SER A 273 23.53 3.04 10.47
N ASN A 274 24.09 2.80 9.28
CA ASN A 274 25.37 3.30 8.84
C ASN A 274 25.19 4.26 7.64
N PRO A 275 25.64 5.53 7.70
CA PRO A 275 25.44 6.53 6.62
C PRO A 275 26.10 6.21 5.27
N ARG A 276 26.90 5.14 5.20
CA ARG A 276 27.58 4.68 3.97
C ARG A 276 26.80 3.60 3.22
N ASP A 277 25.82 2.96 3.86
CA ASP A 277 25.01 1.93 3.21
C ASP A 277 23.85 2.59 2.45
N PRO A 278 23.45 2.03 1.29
CA PRO A 278 22.30 2.55 0.54
C PRO A 278 21.00 2.29 1.30
N GLN A 279 20.04 3.20 1.14
CA GLN A 279 18.71 3.08 1.75
C GLN A 279 18.01 1.82 1.23
N ARG A 280 17.63 0.93 2.14
CA ARG A 280 16.97 -0.33 1.79
C ARG A 280 15.48 -0.07 1.65
N VAL A 281 14.98 -0.29 0.44
CA VAL A 281 13.56 -0.20 0.10
C VAL A 281 12.96 -1.60 0.10
N VAL A 282 11.80 -1.72 0.73
CA VAL A 282 10.98 -2.93 0.72
C VAL A 282 9.59 -2.56 0.23
N ILE A 283 9.15 -3.23 -0.82
CA ILE A 283 7.80 -3.09 -1.37
C ILE A 283 7.11 -4.44 -1.28
N ASN A 284 5.99 -4.48 -0.55
CA ASN A 284 5.20 -5.69 -0.39
C ASN A 284 3.88 -5.53 -1.14
N ILE A 285 3.52 -6.54 -1.93
CA ILE A 285 2.21 -6.67 -2.56
C ILE A 285 1.40 -7.68 -1.74
N PHE A 286 0.30 -7.20 -1.16
CA PHE A 286 -0.63 -7.98 -0.37
C PHE A 286 -1.91 -8.24 -1.18
N ASP A 287 -2.53 -9.40 -0.97
CA ASP A 287 -3.93 -9.62 -1.34
C ASP A 287 -4.82 -8.91 -0.33
N VAL A 288 -5.71 -8.04 -0.82
CA VAL A 288 -6.56 -7.19 0.04
C VAL A 288 -7.55 -8.02 0.86
N ARG A 289 -8.03 -9.13 0.31
CA ARG A 289 -9.03 -9.97 0.97
C ARG A 289 -8.39 -10.89 2.00
N THR A 290 -7.23 -11.46 1.70
CA THR A 290 -6.61 -12.47 2.58
C THR A 290 -5.52 -11.90 3.49
N GLY A 291 -5.02 -10.68 3.24
CA GLY A 291 -3.90 -10.10 3.96
C GLY A 291 -2.55 -10.78 3.70
N LYS A 292 -2.52 -11.76 2.80
CA LYS A 292 -1.33 -12.56 2.54
C LYS A 292 -0.36 -11.77 1.66
N ILE A 293 0.93 -11.80 2.01
CA ILE A 293 1.99 -11.31 1.14
C ILE A 293 2.04 -12.22 -0.08
N MET A 294 1.70 -11.67 -1.25
CA MET A 294 1.79 -12.39 -2.52
C MET A 294 3.21 -12.30 -3.08
N ARG A 295 3.85 -11.14 -2.95
CA ARG A 295 5.23 -10.94 -3.38
C ARG A 295 5.89 -9.78 -2.66
N ASP A 296 7.18 -9.95 -2.34
CA ASP A 296 8.04 -8.87 -1.84
C ASP A 296 9.11 -8.49 -2.87
N PHE A 297 9.42 -7.20 -2.92
CA PHE A 297 10.50 -6.63 -3.72
C PHE A 297 11.44 -5.86 -2.80
N LYS A 298 12.69 -6.28 -2.74
CA LYS A 298 13.74 -5.68 -1.92
C LYS A 298 14.83 -5.13 -2.83
N GLY A 299 15.29 -3.91 -2.58
CA GLY A 299 16.33 -3.29 -3.38
C GLY A 299 16.84 -1.96 -2.81
N SER A 300 17.74 -1.31 -3.54
CA SER A 300 18.16 0.06 -3.24
C SER A 300 17.11 1.05 -3.74
N ALA A 301 17.00 2.23 -3.13
CA ALA A 301 16.17 3.33 -3.63
C ALA A 301 16.44 3.63 -5.11
N ASP A 302 17.71 3.56 -5.56
CA ASP A 302 18.10 3.80 -6.95
C ASP A 302 17.53 2.78 -7.95
N ASP A 303 17.22 1.56 -7.50
CA ASP A 303 16.63 0.53 -8.38
C ASP A 303 15.14 0.80 -8.64
N PHE A 304 14.50 1.61 -7.78
CA PHE A 304 13.10 2.02 -7.87
C PHE A 304 12.92 3.50 -8.28
N ALA A 305 14.02 4.24 -8.42
CA ALA A 305 14.04 5.61 -8.92
C ALA A 305 13.88 5.71 -10.46
N VAL A 306 14.03 4.61 -11.19
CA VAL A 306 14.08 4.59 -12.65
C VAL A 306 12.66 4.72 -13.24
N GLY A 307 12.38 5.82 -13.94
CA GLY A 307 11.23 5.92 -14.85
C GLY A 307 10.07 6.85 -14.46
N GLY A 308 10.32 7.99 -13.79
CA GLY A 308 9.25 8.95 -13.47
C GLY A 308 9.71 10.41 -13.40
N THR A 309 8.82 11.32 -13.81
CA THR A 309 8.99 12.79 -13.72
C THR A 309 8.58 13.38 -12.36
N GLY A 310 8.39 12.54 -11.34
CA GLY A 310 7.90 12.93 -10.02
C GLY A 310 8.50 12.05 -8.92
N ALA A 311 9.77 12.27 -8.61
CA ALA A 311 10.43 11.58 -7.52
C ALA A 311 9.95 12.15 -6.17
N VAL A 312 8.94 11.52 -5.57
CA VAL A 312 8.65 11.73 -4.15
C VAL A 312 9.65 10.86 -3.39
N THR A 313 10.52 11.47 -2.58
CA THR A 313 11.54 10.77 -1.77
C THR A 313 12.57 9.94 -2.56
N GLY A 314 12.88 10.33 -3.79
CA GLY A 314 13.90 9.64 -4.60
C GLY A 314 13.43 8.35 -5.28
N VAL A 315 12.14 8.03 -5.24
CA VAL A 315 11.53 6.87 -5.91
C VAL A 315 10.41 7.34 -6.84
N SER A 316 10.25 6.68 -8.00
CA SER A 316 9.13 6.94 -8.91
C SER A 316 7.89 6.22 -8.37
N TRP A 317 6.97 6.95 -7.74
CA TRP A 317 5.71 6.41 -7.23
C TRP A 317 4.52 6.75 -8.14
N PRO A 318 3.61 5.81 -8.44
CA PRO A 318 3.65 4.39 -8.12
C PRO A 318 4.71 3.63 -8.94
N VAL A 319 5.41 2.71 -8.28
CA VAL A 319 6.49 1.89 -8.91
C VAL A 319 5.90 0.84 -9.85
N PHE A 320 4.80 0.24 -9.44
CA PHE A 320 4.06 -0.74 -10.21
C PHE A 320 2.89 -0.06 -10.88
N ARG A 321 2.81 -0.17 -12.21
CA ARG A 321 1.61 0.24 -12.94
C ARG A 321 0.87 -1.02 -13.35
N TRP A 322 -0.40 -1.09 -12.96
CA TRP A 322 -1.31 -2.18 -13.24
C TRP A 322 -1.89 -2.05 -14.65
N GLY A 323 -2.14 -3.19 -15.30
CA GLY A 323 -2.63 -3.27 -16.66
C GLY A 323 -3.34 -4.59 -16.95
N GLY A 324 -3.93 -4.69 -18.13
CA GLY A 324 -4.77 -5.83 -18.50
C GLY A 324 -6.27 -5.61 -18.30
N GLY A 325 -6.70 -4.35 -18.34
CA GLY A 325 -8.10 -3.95 -18.22
C GLY A 325 -8.61 -3.99 -16.77
N ARG A 326 -9.93 -4.13 -16.62
CA ARG A 326 -10.61 -4.11 -15.30
C ARG A 326 -10.24 -5.27 -14.37
N ASP A 327 -9.53 -6.27 -14.87
CA ASP A 327 -9.22 -7.48 -14.10
C ASP A 327 -7.85 -7.43 -13.41
N ASP A 328 -7.02 -6.41 -13.69
CA ASP A 328 -5.62 -6.29 -13.24
C ASP A 328 -4.82 -7.58 -13.48
N LYS A 329 -4.86 -8.12 -14.71
CA LYS A 329 -4.18 -9.37 -15.04
C LYS A 329 -2.65 -9.25 -15.01
N TYR A 330 -2.14 -8.05 -15.23
CA TYR A 330 -0.71 -7.79 -15.32
C TYR A 330 -0.34 -6.57 -14.49
N PHE A 331 0.91 -6.55 -14.04
CA PHE A 331 1.53 -5.34 -13.52
C PHE A 331 2.95 -5.27 -14.05
N ALA A 332 3.44 -4.06 -14.27
CA ALA A 332 4.78 -3.84 -14.77
C ALA A 332 5.54 -2.85 -13.90
N ARG A 333 6.86 -2.99 -13.93
CA ARG A 333 7.81 -2.03 -13.38
C ARG A 333 8.90 -1.73 -14.40
N ILE A 334 9.42 -0.51 -14.35
CA ILE A 334 10.67 -0.17 -15.01
C ILE A 334 11.83 -0.65 -14.15
N GLY A 335 12.85 -1.20 -14.79
CA GLY A 335 14.18 -1.40 -14.24
C GLY A 335 15.22 -0.74 -15.14
N LYS A 336 16.51 -0.91 -14.80
CA LYS A 336 17.62 -0.41 -15.62
C LYS A 336 17.60 -1.05 -17.01
N SER A 337 17.14 -0.31 -18.02
CA SER A 337 17.07 -0.75 -19.43
C SER A 337 16.23 -2.01 -19.68
N VAL A 338 15.28 -2.31 -18.79
CA VAL A 338 14.34 -3.42 -18.93
C VAL A 338 12.98 -3.03 -18.37
N VAL A 339 11.91 -3.55 -18.98
CA VAL A 339 10.56 -3.48 -18.41
C VAL A 339 10.17 -4.89 -18.00
N SER A 340 9.92 -5.07 -16.70
CA SER A 340 9.53 -6.37 -16.16
C SER A 340 8.02 -6.40 -15.98
N VAL A 341 7.36 -7.26 -16.77
CA VAL A 341 5.92 -7.49 -16.73
C VAL A 341 5.67 -8.80 -15.99
N TYR A 342 4.77 -8.73 -15.00
CA TYR A 342 4.39 -9.82 -14.12
C TYR A 342 2.91 -10.13 -14.33
N GLU A 343 2.56 -11.40 -14.22
CA GLU A 343 1.17 -11.89 -14.20
C GLU A 343 0.67 -11.92 -12.76
N THR A 344 -0.58 -11.51 -12.49
CA THR A 344 -1.13 -11.43 -11.13
C THR A 344 -1.58 -12.76 -10.54
N GLU A 345 -1.88 -13.77 -11.36
CA GLU A 345 -2.26 -15.10 -10.84
C GLU A 345 -1.07 -15.84 -10.22
N THR A 346 0.09 -15.78 -10.89
CA THR A 346 1.31 -16.51 -10.49
C THR A 346 2.37 -15.60 -9.87
N PHE A 347 2.14 -14.28 -9.90
CA PHE A 347 3.10 -13.23 -9.56
C PHE A 347 4.43 -13.33 -10.32
N SER A 348 4.51 -14.13 -11.37
CA SER A 348 5.75 -14.48 -12.05
C SER A 348 5.98 -13.63 -13.29
N LEU A 349 7.24 -13.52 -13.73
CA LEU A 349 7.53 -12.80 -14.98
C LEU A 349 6.95 -13.55 -16.16
N ILE A 350 6.34 -12.80 -17.08
CA ILE A 350 5.75 -13.35 -18.28
C ILE A 350 6.84 -13.95 -19.20
N ASP A 351 6.66 -15.22 -19.60
CA ASP A 351 7.66 -16.08 -20.25
C ASP A 351 9.04 -16.14 -19.56
N LYS A 352 9.10 -15.85 -18.25
CA LYS A 352 10.36 -15.78 -17.47
C LYS A 352 11.40 -14.80 -18.04
N LYS A 353 11.02 -13.89 -18.93
CA LYS A 353 11.91 -12.93 -19.59
C LYS A 353 11.31 -11.53 -19.55
N SER A 354 12.05 -10.58 -18.98
CA SER A 354 11.73 -9.16 -19.07
C SER A 354 11.84 -8.65 -20.50
N LEU A 355 11.03 -7.65 -20.84
CA LEU A 355 11.12 -6.94 -22.10
C LEU A 355 12.39 -6.09 -22.07
N LYS A 356 13.38 -6.41 -22.91
CA LYS A 356 14.63 -5.66 -23.00
C LYS A 356 14.38 -4.40 -23.84
N VAL A 357 14.34 -3.25 -23.17
CA VAL A 357 14.14 -1.95 -23.82
C VAL A 357 15.13 -0.97 -23.19
N GLU A 358 16.12 -0.58 -23.97
CA GLU A 358 17.19 0.29 -23.48
C GLU A 358 16.65 1.69 -23.16
N ASN A 359 17.03 2.21 -21.99
CA ASN A 359 16.75 3.59 -21.55
C ASN A 359 15.27 4.00 -21.60
N VAL A 360 14.34 3.11 -21.22
CA VAL A 360 12.94 3.50 -21.03
C VAL A 360 12.84 4.58 -19.96
N MET A 361 12.22 5.71 -20.32
CA MET A 361 12.01 6.83 -19.41
C MET A 361 10.63 6.81 -18.77
N ASP A 362 9.60 6.35 -19.49
CA ASP A 362 8.24 6.26 -18.96
C ASP A 362 7.45 5.18 -19.70
N PHE A 363 6.42 4.65 -19.05
CA PHE A 363 5.50 3.68 -19.65
C PHE A 363 4.08 3.81 -19.11
N ASN A 364 3.07 3.65 -19.94
CA ASN A 364 1.68 3.64 -19.49
C ASN A 364 0.92 2.46 -20.07
N TRP A 365 0.07 1.84 -19.26
CA TRP A 365 -0.88 0.86 -19.75
C TRP A 365 -2.09 1.55 -20.39
N SER A 366 -2.65 0.91 -21.40
CA SER A 366 -4.01 1.21 -21.83
C SER A 366 -4.98 0.87 -20.68
N PRO A 367 -5.95 1.75 -20.36
CA PRO A 367 -6.91 1.50 -19.29
C PRO A 367 -7.79 0.26 -19.48
N THR A 368 -8.00 -0.16 -20.73
CA THR A 368 -8.94 -1.25 -21.08
C THR A 368 -8.24 -2.47 -21.68
N ASP A 369 -7.29 -2.27 -22.57
CA ASP A 369 -6.60 -3.36 -23.26
C ASP A 369 -5.23 -3.66 -22.62
N PRO A 370 -4.70 -4.88 -22.73
CA PRO A 370 -3.34 -5.21 -22.29
C PRO A 370 -2.27 -4.68 -23.27
N ILE A 371 -2.30 -3.38 -23.56
CA ILE A 371 -1.34 -2.68 -24.43
C ILE A 371 -0.47 -1.78 -23.56
N LEU A 372 0.84 -1.89 -23.75
CA LEU A 372 1.87 -1.13 -23.05
C LEU A 372 2.43 -0.06 -23.98
N ALA A 373 2.23 1.22 -23.63
CA ALA A 373 2.93 2.33 -24.27
C ALA A 373 4.27 2.57 -23.58
N LEU A 374 5.35 2.61 -24.36
CA LEU A 374 6.72 2.82 -23.90
C LEU A 374 7.29 4.07 -24.55
N TYR A 375 7.95 4.91 -23.76
CA TYR A 375 8.71 6.05 -24.26
C TYR A 375 10.21 5.86 -24.01
N VAL A 376 10.98 5.95 -25.09
CA VAL A 376 12.45 5.94 -25.08
C VAL A 376 12.94 7.28 -25.64
N PRO A 377 13.75 8.05 -24.89
CA PRO A 377 14.24 9.35 -25.32
C PRO A 377 15.32 9.20 -26.39
N GLU A 378 15.74 10.33 -26.96
CA GLU A 378 16.84 10.40 -27.93
C GLU A 378 18.18 10.02 -27.27
N LEU A 379 18.94 9.12 -27.90
CA LEU A 379 20.22 8.62 -27.37
C LEU A 379 21.41 9.03 -28.24
N GLY A 380 22.59 9.10 -27.62
CA GLY A 380 23.86 9.34 -28.32
C GLY A 380 23.94 10.71 -29.01
N GLY A 381 23.33 11.75 -28.43
CA GLY A 381 23.34 13.11 -28.99
C GLY A 381 22.57 13.25 -30.31
N GLY A 382 21.62 12.36 -30.58
CA GLY A 382 20.76 12.37 -31.77
C GLY A 382 21.07 11.32 -32.83
N ASN A 383 21.95 10.37 -32.52
CA ASN A 383 22.23 9.25 -33.41
C ASN A 383 21.09 8.21 -33.42
N GLN A 384 20.37 8.08 -32.31
CA GLN A 384 19.15 7.27 -32.22
C GLN A 384 17.95 8.17 -31.89
N PRO A 385 16.91 8.20 -32.73
CA PRO A 385 15.74 9.03 -32.48
C PRO A 385 14.98 8.55 -31.25
N ALA A 386 14.29 9.47 -30.59
CA ALA A 386 13.30 9.11 -29.58
C ALA A 386 12.21 8.26 -30.23
N ARG A 387 11.63 7.32 -29.49
CA ARG A 387 10.54 6.48 -30.00
C ARG A 387 9.46 6.25 -28.97
N VAL A 388 8.23 6.19 -29.45
CA VAL A 388 7.08 5.71 -28.71
C VAL A 388 6.64 4.40 -29.34
N SER A 389 6.63 3.34 -28.55
CA SER A 389 6.25 1.99 -28.97
C SER A 389 5.02 1.50 -28.21
N LEU A 390 4.09 0.89 -28.92
CA LEU A 390 2.93 0.20 -28.36
C LEU A 390 3.17 -1.31 -28.45
N VAL A 391 3.25 -1.98 -27.31
CA VAL A 391 3.54 -3.41 -27.20
C VAL A 391 2.31 -4.13 -26.66
N GLN A 392 1.86 -5.18 -27.34
CA GLN A 392 0.79 -6.02 -26.83
C GLN A 392 1.33 -7.06 -25.85
N ILE A 393 0.64 -7.26 -24.73
CA ILE A 393 0.94 -8.29 -23.72
C ILE A 393 -0.23 -9.30 -23.74
N PRO A 394 0.02 -10.62 -23.75
CA PRO A 394 1.29 -11.30 -23.46
C PRO A 394 2.21 -11.53 -24.66
N SER A 395 1.76 -11.31 -25.89
CA SER A 395 2.52 -11.68 -27.11
C SER A 395 3.88 -10.99 -27.25
N LYS A 396 4.07 -9.85 -26.57
CA LYS A 396 5.25 -8.95 -26.70
C LYS A 396 5.47 -8.46 -28.13
N GLU A 397 4.42 -8.47 -28.94
CA GLU A 397 4.46 -7.95 -30.30
C GLU A 397 4.30 -6.43 -30.28
N GLU A 398 5.18 -5.75 -31.00
CA GLU A 398 5.08 -4.30 -31.20
C GLU A 398 3.98 -4.02 -32.24
N LEU A 399 2.83 -3.52 -31.78
CA LEU A 399 1.70 -3.16 -32.64
C LEU A 399 2.00 -1.94 -33.50
N ARG A 400 2.66 -0.95 -32.89
CA ARG A 400 2.98 0.32 -33.55
C ARG A 400 4.19 0.97 -32.92
N GLN A 401 5.05 1.54 -33.75
CA GLN A 401 6.15 2.37 -33.32
C GLN A 401 6.13 3.70 -34.08
N LYS A 402 6.41 4.79 -33.37
CA LYS A 402 6.59 6.12 -33.94
C LYS A 402 7.95 6.67 -33.50
N ASN A 403 8.78 7.02 -34.47
CA ASN A 403 10.04 7.70 -34.24
C ASN A 403 9.81 9.22 -34.22
N LEU A 404 10.47 9.90 -33.28
CA LEU A 404 10.40 11.32 -33.01
C LEU A 404 11.83 11.88 -32.99
N PHE A 405 12.02 13.09 -33.51
CA PHE A 405 13.33 13.72 -33.64
C PHE A 405 13.36 15.05 -32.89
N SER A 406 14.52 15.39 -32.32
CA SER A 406 14.72 16.66 -31.60
C SER A 406 13.76 16.82 -30.42
N VAL A 407 13.50 15.73 -29.68
CA VAL A 407 12.56 15.72 -28.55
C VAL A 407 13.26 16.18 -27.28
N SER A 408 12.66 17.12 -26.55
CA SER A 408 13.11 17.52 -25.21
C SER A 408 12.42 16.72 -24.11
N ASP A 409 11.09 16.60 -24.21
CA ASP A 409 10.26 15.90 -23.23
C ASP A 409 9.05 15.27 -23.93
N CYS A 410 8.53 14.20 -23.34
CA CYS A 410 7.38 13.50 -23.86
C CYS A 410 6.46 13.03 -22.74
N LYS A 411 5.17 13.31 -22.87
CA LYS A 411 4.14 12.86 -21.91
C LYS A 411 3.02 12.14 -22.64
N MET A 412 2.60 11.02 -22.08
CA MET A 412 1.57 10.16 -22.65
C MET A 412 0.27 10.30 -21.86
N TYR A 413 -0.84 10.53 -22.56
CA TYR A 413 -2.17 10.70 -22.00
C TYR A 413 -3.13 9.72 -22.65
N TRP A 414 -3.57 8.72 -21.87
CA TRP A 414 -4.56 7.75 -22.31
C TRP A 414 -5.98 8.27 -22.11
N GLN A 415 -6.85 8.01 -23.08
CA GLN A 415 -8.29 8.18 -22.92
C GLN A 415 -8.85 7.02 -22.09
N SER A 416 -9.90 7.27 -21.29
CA SER A 416 -10.43 6.34 -20.29
C SER A 416 -10.95 4.99 -20.82
N ASN A 417 -11.45 4.94 -22.05
CA ASN A 417 -11.82 3.69 -22.75
C ASN A 417 -10.65 3.05 -23.49
N GLY A 418 -9.47 3.68 -23.52
CA GLY A 418 -8.29 3.21 -24.26
C GLY A 418 -8.39 3.36 -25.78
N ASP A 419 -9.38 4.11 -26.29
CA ASP A 419 -9.59 4.27 -27.74
C ASP A 419 -8.53 5.18 -28.38
N TYR A 420 -8.05 6.16 -27.60
CA TYR A 420 -7.11 7.18 -28.05
C TYR A 420 -5.94 7.32 -27.07
N LEU A 421 -4.75 7.54 -27.61
CA LEU A 421 -3.56 7.93 -26.86
C LEU A 421 -3.02 9.24 -27.43
N ALA A 422 -2.93 10.26 -26.60
CA ALA A 422 -2.26 11.51 -26.93
C ALA A 422 -0.84 11.51 -26.39
N VAL A 423 0.11 11.69 -27.28
CA VAL A 423 1.52 11.88 -26.92
C VAL A 423 1.85 13.35 -27.11
N LYS A 424 1.98 14.08 -26.00
CA LYS A 424 2.53 15.44 -25.99
C LYS A 424 4.04 15.33 -26.22
N VAL A 425 4.54 15.98 -27.25
CA VAL A 425 5.96 16.00 -27.60
C VAL A 425 6.44 17.44 -27.60
N ASP A 426 7.36 17.76 -26.69
CA ASP A 426 8.07 19.02 -26.70
C ASP A 426 9.32 18.86 -27.57
N ARG A 427 9.43 19.68 -28.63
CA ARG A 427 10.50 19.60 -29.64
C ARG A 427 11.39 20.83 -29.58
N TYR A 428 12.70 20.63 -29.69
CA TYR A 428 13.65 21.73 -29.88
C TYR A 428 13.49 22.35 -31.27
N THR A 429 13.57 23.68 -31.33
CA THR A 429 13.74 24.38 -32.61
C THR A 429 15.12 24.11 -33.20
N LYS A 430 15.29 24.39 -34.51
CA LYS A 430 16.58 24.19 -35.20
C LYS A 430 17.76 24.90 -34.52
N THR A 431 17.51 26.03 -33.86
CA THR A 431 18.52 26.80 -33.13
C THR A 431 18.78 26.27 -31.71
N LYS A 432 18.00 25.28 -31.24
CA LYS A 432 17.98 24.74 -29.87
C LYS A 432 17.78 25.78 -28.76
N LYS A 433 17.36 26.99 -29.10
CA LYS A 433 17.12 28.09 -28.14
C LYS A 433 15.72 28.11 -27.54
N SER A 434 14.75 27.49 -28.24
CA SER A 434 13.35 27.42 -27.81
C SER A 434 12.77 26.05 -28.11
N THR A 435 11.67 25.72 -27.44
CA THR A 435 10.89 24.51 -27.69
C THR A 435 9.51 24.89 -28.23
N TYR A 436 8.96 24.03 -29.09
CA TYR A 436 7.55 24.08 -29.51
C TYR A 436 6.90 22.73 -29.21
N THR A 437 5.63 22.74 -28.84
CA THR A 437 4.90 21.52 -28.48
C THR A 437 4.03 21.06 -29.65
N GLY A 438 4.00 19.75 -29.90
CA GLY A 438 3.02 19.10 -30.76
C GLY A 438 2.39 17.90 -30.08
N PHE A 439 1.27 17.42 -30.63
CA PHE A 439 0.63 16.19 -30.20
C PHE A 439 0.68 15.15 -31.33
N GLU A 440 1.03 13.93 -30.97
CA GLU A 440 0.84 12.75 -31.82
C GLU A 440 -0.33 11.96 -31.24
N LEU A 441 -1.44 11.90 -31.98
CA LEU A 441 -2.71 11.31 -31.54
C LEU A 441 -2.85 9.94 -32.20
N PHE A 442 -2.83 8.88 -31.40
CA PHE A 442 -2.94 7.50 -31.83
C PHE A 442 -4.39 7.03 -31.69
N ARG A 443 -4.92 6.39 -32.73
CA ARG A 443 -6.26 5.76 -32.74
C ARG A 443 -6.10 4.25 -32.60
N ILE A 444 -6.25 3.75 -31.38
CA ILE A 444 -5.80 2.40 -31.00
C ILE A 444 -6.71 1.30 -31.57
N LYS A 445 -8.02 1.56 -31.64
CA LYS A 445 -9.02 0.60 -32.15
C LYS A 445 -9.13 0.54 -33.67
N GLU A 446 -8.51 1.48 -34.39
CA GLU A 446 -8.55 1.51 -35.85
C GLU A 446 -7.43 0.63 -36.44
N ARG A 447 -7.67 0.06 -37.62
CA ARG A 447 -6.69 -0.82 -38.29
C ARG A 447 -5.37 -0.07 -38.54
N ASP A 448 -4.26 -0.74 -38.26
CA ASP A 448 -2.88 -0.22 -38.40
C ASP A 448 -2.54 0.98 -37.48
N ILE A 449 -3.41 1.31 -36.53
CA ILE A 449 -3.25 2.39 -35.53
C ILE A 449 -2.80 3.70 -36.20
N PRO A 450 -3.71 4.41 -36.90
CA PRO A 450 -3.39 5.66 -37.54
C PRO A 450 -2.93 6.70 -36.51
N ILE A 451 -1.94 7.49 -36.91
CA ILE A 451 -1.30 8.52 -36.09
C ILE A 451 -1.55 9.86 -36.75
N GLU A 452 -2.21 10.76 -36.02
CA GLU A 452 -2.49 12.11 -36.48
C GLU A 452 -1.60 13.11 -35.73
N VAL A 453 -0.92 13.97 -36.48
CA VAL A 453 -0.08 15.03 -35.91
C VAL A 453 -0.94 16.29 -35.77
N LEU A 454 -1.12 16.75 -34.53
CA LEU A 454 -1.77 18.00 -34.23
C LEU A 454 -0.72 19.02 -33.76
N GLU A 455 -0.56 20.08 -34.55
CA GLU A 455 0.20 21.27 -34.15
C GLU A 455 -0.78 22.39 -33.79
N LEU A 456 -0.44 23.17 -32.77
CA LEU A 456 -1.21 24.37 -32.43
C LEU A 456 -1.06 25.43 -33.54
N GLU A 457 -2.08 26.27 -33.69
CA GLU A 457 -2.05 27.41 -34.61
C GLU A 457 -0.90 28.37 -34.27
N ASN A 458 -0.71 28.65 -32.98
CA ASN A 458 0.41 29.43 -32.47
C ASN A 458 1.56 28.50 -32.06
N LYS A 459 2.58 28.40 -32.91
CA LYS A 459 3.76 27.54 -32.64
C LYS A 459 4.63 27.99 -31.46
N ASN A 460 4.44 29.21 -30.98
CA ASN A 460 5.16 29.74 -29.83
C ASN A 460 4.44 29.48 -28.50
N ASP A 461 3.17 29.04 -28.53
CA ASP A 461 2.42 28.77 -27.31
C ASP A 461 2.90 27.46 -26.69
N LYS A 462 3.18 27.51 -25.38
CA LYS A 462 3.51 26.31 -24.60
C LYS A 462 2.24 25.66 -24.10
N ILE A 463 2.23 24.33 -24.07
CA ILE A 463 1.14 23.56 -23.45
C ILE A 463 1.34 23.51 -21.94
N ILE A 464 0.35 24.04 -21.21
CA ILE A 464 0.30 24.02 -19.76
C ILE A 464 -0.39 22.72 -19.29
N ALA A 465 -1.57 22.42 -19.84
CA ALA A 465 -2.36 21.26 -19.46
C ALA A 465 -3.06 20.61 -20.67
N PHE A 466 -3.33 19.31 -20.54
CA PHE A 466 -4.06 18.51 -21.51
C PHE A 466 -4.97 17.55 -20.74
N ALA A 467 -6.23 17.42 -21.17
CA ALA A 467 -7.15 16.45 -20.57
C ALA A 467 -8.14 15.90 -21.59
N TRP A 468 -8.27 14.57 -21.63
CA TRP A 468 -9.29 13.86 -22.40
C TRP A 468 -10.66 13.95 -21.73
N GLU A 469 -11.71 14.02 -22.54
CA GLU A 469 -13.07 13.80 -22.06
C GLU A 469 -13.25 12.33 -21.65
N PRO A 470 -13.70 12.04 -20.41
CA PRO A 470 -14.03 10.70 -19.97
C PRO A 470 -15.11 10.06 -20.85
N LYS A 471 -14.92 8.81 -21.28
CA LYS A 471 -15.82 8.07 -22.19
C LYS A 471 -16.13 8.80 -23.52
N GLY A 472 -15.40 9.87 -23.83
CA GLY A 472 -15.62 10.73 -24.98
C GLY A 472 -14.52 10.66 -26.01
N HIS A 473 -14.65 11.47 -27.05
CA HIS A 473 -13.69 11.59 -28.16
C HIS A 473 -13.12 13.02 -28.27
N ARG A 474 -13.50 13.90 -27.34
CA ARG A 474 -13.03 15.28 -27.26
C ARG A 474 -11.90 15.41 -26.26
N PHE A 475 -11.13 16.47 -26.38
CA PHE A 475 -10.11 16.83 -25.41
C PHE A 475 -9.94 18.35 -25.36
N ALA A 476 -9.46 18.81 -24.21
CA ALA A 476 -9.16 20.21 -23.96
C ALA A 476 -7.66 20.39 -23.75
N VAL A 477 -7.15 21.53 -24.23
CA VAL A 477 -5.74 21.89 -24.14
C VAL A 477 -5.64 23.33 -23.67
N ILE A 478 -4.91 23.55 -22.57
CA ILE A 478 -4.52 24.88 -22.12
C ILE A 478 -3.16 25.21 -22.74
N HIS A 479 -3.09 26.32 -23.47
CA HIS A 479 -1.87 26.78 -24.12
C HIS A 479 -1.67 28.29 -24.00
N GLY A 480 -0.41 28.71 -23.89
CA GLY A 480 -0.02 30.11 -23.78
C GLY A 480 1.27 30.28 -22.97
N ASP A 481 1.89 31.46 -23.06
CA ASP A 481 3.16 31.77 -22.38
C ASP A 481 2.99 32.82 -21.24
N GLY A 482 1.75 33.18 -20.89
CA GLY A 482 1.44 34.24 -19.94
C GLY A 482 0.41 33.87 -18.86
N PRO A 483 0.06 34.81 -17.96
CA PRO A 483 -0.88 34.58 -16.85
C PRO A 483 -2.35 34.44 -17.30
N ARG A 484 -2.61 34.59 -18.60
CA ARG A 484 -3.94 34.41 -19.21
C ARG A 484 -3.84 33.48 -20.40
N PRO A 485 -3.62 32.17 -20.19
CA PRO A 485 -3.58 31.21 -21.27
C PRO A 485 -4.92 31.09 -22.01
N ASP A 486 -4.85 30.57 -23.23
CA ASP A 486 -6.00 30.22 -24.04
C ASP A 486 -6.33 28.74 -23.83
N VAL A 487 -7.63 28.40 -23.90
CA VAL A 487 -8.12 27.03 -23.78
C VAL A 487 -8.76 26.64 -25.10
N SER A 488 -8.20 25.64 -25.78
CA SER A 488 -8.74 25.12 -27.04
C SER A 488 -9.36 23.75 -26.84
N PHE A 489 -10.53 23.56 -27.43
CA PHE A 489 -11.26 22.29 -27.46
C PHE A 489 -11.16 21.64 -28.83
N TYR A 490 -10.86 20.34 -28.83
CA TYR A 490 -10.70 19.55 -30.05
C TYR A 490 -11.55 18.28 -29.96
N SER A 491 -11.88 17.75 -31.13
CA SER A 491 -12.62 16.49 -31.30
C SER A 491 -11.83 15.57 -32.22
N MET A 492 -11.65 14.31 -31.81
CA MET A 492 -11.09 13.24 -32.66
C MET A 492 -12.06 12.83 -33.80
N ARG A 493 -13.31 13.28 -33.77
CA ARG A 493 -14.29 13.03 -34.83
C ARG A 493 -14.63 14.34 -35.51
N SER A 494 -14.51 14.39 -36.83
CA SER A 494 -14.91 15.56 -37.62
C SER A 494 -16.11 15.20 -38.51
N GLY A 495 -17.33 15.46 -38.04
CA GLY A 495 -18.56 15.24 -38.82
C GLY A 495 -18.61 13.88 -39.53
N ASN A 496 -18.67 13.91 -40.87
CA ASN A 496 -18.68 12.72 -41.75
C ASN A 496 -17.33 12.01 -41.91
N ASN A 497 -16.23 12.57 -41.40
CA ASN A 497 -14.89 12.05 -41.56
C ASN A 497 -14.27 11.74 -40.19
N THR A 498 -14.37 10.48 -39.80
CA THR A 498 -13.90 9.99 -38.49
C THR A 498 -12.38 10.04 -38.33
N GLY A 499 -11.62 10.20 -39.41
CA GLY A 499 -10.15 10.11 -39.43
C GLY A 499 -9.38 11.41 -39.23
N ARG A 500 -10.03 12.55 -38.97
CA ARG A 500 -9.35 13.84 -38.76
C ARG A 500 -9.81 14.54 -37.48
N VAL A 501 -8.86 15.14 -36.78
CA VAL A 501 -9.08 16.00 -35.62
C VAL A 501 -9.63 17.34 -36.11
N SER A 502 -10.72 17.77 -35.49
CA SER A 502 -11.30 19.09 -35.72
C SER A 502 -11.30 19.91 -34.44
N LYS A 503 -10.90 21.18 -34.56
CA LYS A 503 -11.00 22.17 -33.51
C LYS A 503 -12.46 22.63 -33.37
N LEU A 504 -12.97 22.65 -32.14
CA LEU A 504 -14.34 23.07 -31.82
C LEU A 504 -14.38 24.57 -31.53
N THR A 505 -13.60 25.02 -30.55
CA THR A 505 -13.53 26.43 -30.15
C THR A 505 -12.22 26.74 -29.43
N THR A 506 -11.90 28.02 -29.30
CA THR A 506 -10.83 28.53 -28.41
C THR A 506 -11.40 29.62 -27.53
N LEU A 507 -11.31 29.41 -26.22
CA LEU A 507 -11.58 30.40 -25.21
C LEU A 507 -10.30 31.18 -24.93
N LYS A 508 -10.30 32.48 -25.24
CA LYS A 508 -9.10 33.32 -25.10
C LYS A 508 -9.01 33.97 -23.71
N GLY A 509 -7.79 34.09 -23.20
CA GLY A 509 -7.46 34.92 -22.03
C GLY A 509 -8.06 34.43 -20.70
N LYS A 510 -7.99 33.13 -20.44
CA LYS A 510 -8.51 32.48 -19.21
C LYS A 510 -7.43 32.38 -18.13
N GLN A 511 -7.81 32.43 -16.86
CA GLN A 511 -6.88 32.24 -15.72
C GLN A 511 -6.86 30.78 -15.25
N ALA A 512 -6.67 29.84 -16.17
CA ALA A 512 -6.72 28.41 -15.88
C ALA A 512 -5.38 27.73 -16.14
N ASN A 513 -4.96 26.84 -15.25
CA ASN A 513 -3.76 26.01 -15.40
C ASN A 513 -4.05 24.51 -15.22
N PHE A 514 -5.22 24.14 -14.71
CA PHE A 514 -5.69 22.76 -14.61
C PHE A 514 -7.02 22.56 -15.32
N LEU A 515 -7.23 21.35 -15.82
CA LEU A 515 -8.45 20.91 -16.51
C LEU A 515 -9.03 19.71 -15.77
N PHE A 516 -10.26 19.81 -15.30
CA PHE A 516 -10.96 18.72 -14.63
C PHE A 516 -12.27 18.42 -15.36
N TRP A 517 -12.32 17.31 -16.09
CA TRP A 517 -13.55 16.86 -16.76
C TRP A 517 -14.45 16.10 -15.80
N SER A 518 -15.77 16.31 -15.92
CA SER A 518 -16.74 15.45 -15.24
C SER A 518 -16.59 14.00 -15.73
N PRO A 519 -16.64 13.01 -14.83
CA PRO A 519 -16.67 11.58 -15.20
C PRO A 519 -17.79 11.17 -16.17
N ALA A 520 -18.88 11.95 -16.22
CA ALA A 520 -19.98 11.77 -17.18
C ALA A 520 -19.68 12.37 -18.58
N GLY A 521 -18.60 13.14 -18.71
CA GLY A 521 -18.32 13.97 -19.89
C GLY A 521 -19.14 15.26 -19.87
N ARG A 522 -19.23 15.94 -21.03
CA ARG A 522 -19.98 17.20 -21.26
C ARG A 522 -19.45 18.43 -20.52
N TYR A 523 -19.23 18.34 -19.21
CA TYR A 523 -18.81 19.44 -18.36
C TYR A 523 -17.32 19.37 -18.05
N ILE A 524 -16.68 20.53 -17.98
CA ILE A 524 -15.28 20.68 -17.60
C ILE A 524 -15.12 21.90 -16.70
N ILE A 525 -14.27 21.77 -15.68
CA ILE A 525 -13.81 22.90 -14.86
C ILE A 525 -12.45 23.34 -15.39
N LEU A 526 -12.38 24.61 -15.76
CA LEU A 526 -11.14 25.31 -16.04
C LEU A 526 -10.71 25.98 -14.73
N ALA A 527 -9.69 25.40 -14.08
CA ALA A 527 -9.28 25.82 -12.74
C ALA A 527 -7.93 26.53 -12.77
N GLY A 528 -7.86 27.67 -12.09
CA GLY A 528 -6.65 28.41 -11.78
C GLY A 528 -6.20 28.12 -10.36
N LEU A 529 -5.53 26.99 -10.13
CA LEU A 529 -5.07 26.57 -8.80
C LEU A 529 -3.62 27.00 -8.52
N LYS A 530 -3.22 26.95 -7.23
CA LYS A 530 -1.86 27.20 -6.73
C LYS A 530 -1.40 28.64 -6.96
N ASN A 531 -0.67 28.89 -8.05
CA ASN A 531 -0.11 30.21 -8.36
C ASN A 531 -1.12 31.15 -9.04
N PHE A 532 -2.32 30.64 -9.34
CA PHE A 532 -3.45 31.39 -9.86
C PHE A 532 -4.45 31.64 -8.72
N ASN A 533 -5.26 32.70 -8.83
CA ASN A 533 -6.13 33.21 -7.75
C ASN A 533 -7.33 32.30 -7.38
N GLY A 534 -7.26 30.98 -7.62
CA GLY A 534 -8.33 30.05 -7.28
C GLY A 534 -9.59 30.21 -8.12
N GLN A 535 -9.49 30.80 -9.32
CA GLN A 535 -10.64 31.01 -10.19
C GLN A 535 -11.06 29.70 -10.85
N LEU A 536 -12.34 29.35 -10.71
CA LEU A 536 -12.96 28.15 -11.27
C LEU A 536 -14.02 28.57 -12.28
N GLU A 537 -13.91 28.06 -13.51
CA GLU A 537 -14.89 28.30 -14.56
C GLU A 537 -15.53 26.98 -15.00
N PHE A 538 -16.85 26.88 -14.86
CA PHE A 538 -17.64 25.72 -15.26
C PHE A 538 -18.07 25.91 -16.71
N TYR A 539 -17.58 25.04 -17.58
CA TYR A 539 -17.80 25.14 -19.01
C TYR A 539 -18.53 23.91 -19.53
N ASN A 540 -19.61 24.15 -20.29
CA ASN A 540 -20.38 23.12 -20.99
C ASN A 540 -19.84 23.01 -22.42
N VAL A 541 -19.23 21.87 -22.74
CA VAL A 541 -18.56 21.67 -24.04
C VAL A 541 -19.55 21.30 -25.15
N ASP A 542 -20.77 20.87 -24.83
CA ASP A 542 -21.81 20.60 -25.82
C ASP A 542 -22.41 21.89 -26.36
N GLU A 543 -22.73 22.81 -25.46
CA GLU A 543 -23.35 24.11 -25.78
C GLU A 543 -22.32 25.21 -26.01
N LEU A 544 -21.04 24.92 -25.70
CA LEU A 544 -19.90 25.84 -25.81
C LEU A 544 -20.06 27.11 -24.97
N GLU A 545 -20.74 27.01 -23.83
CA GLU A 545 -21.02 28.13 -22.94
C GLU A 545 -20.44 27.95 -21.54
N THR A 546 -20.14 29.08 -20.89
CA THR A 546 -19.75 29.13 -19.49
C THR A 546 -21.01 29.16 -18.63
N MET A 547 -21.21 28.14 -17.81
CA MET A 547 -22.39 28.04 -16.96
C MET A 547 -22.25 28.91 -15.70
N ALA A 548 -21.09 28.84 -15.07
CA ALA A 548 -20.83 29.51 -13.80
C ALA A 548 -19.34 29.82 -13.64
N THR A 549 -19.05 30.77 -12.76
CA THR A 549 -17.70 31.09 -12.30
C THR A 549 -17.71 31.20 -10.79
N ALA A 550 -16.72 30.58 -10.14
CA ALA A 550 -16.51 30.65 -8.70
C ALA A 550 -15.05 31.05 -8.42
N GLU A 551 -14.81 31.62 -7.25
CA GLU A 551 -13.46 31.99 -6.80
C GLU A 551 -13.20 31.36 -5.44
N HIS A 552 -12.10 30.62 -5.33
CA HIS A 552 -11.71 29.94 -4.09
C HIS A 552 -10.21 30.07 -3.85
N PHE A 553 -9.81 31.14 -3.16
CA PHE A 553 -8.40 31.55 -3.01
C PHE A 553 -7.48 30.51 -2.36
N MET A 554 -8.02 29.59 -1.57
CA MET A 554 -7.25 28.55 -0.88
C MET A 554 -7.40 27.15 -1.52
N ALA A 555 -8.10 27.05 -2.65
CA ALA A 555 -8.22 25.77 -3.35
C ALA A 555 -6.87 25.33 -3.91
N THR A 556 -6.42 24.15 -3.50
CA THR A 556 -5.15 23.54 -3.93
C THR A 556 -5.36 22.41 -4.93
N ASP A 557 -6.45 21.68 -4.78
CA ASP A 557 -6.83 20.50 -5.55
C ASP A 557 -8.34 20.51 -5.79
N ILE A 558 -8.78 19.79 -6.83
CA ILE A 558 -10.18 19.65 -7.22
C ILE A 558 -10.36 18.21 -7.69
N GLU A 559 -11.39 17.56 -7.20
CA GLU A 559 -11.81 16.24 -7.63
C GLU A 559 -13.30 16.29 -7.95
N TRP A 560 -13.76 15.41 -8.83
CA TRP A 560 -15.18 15.27 -9.16
C TRP A 560 -15.76 14.06 -8.44
N ASP A 561 -17.03 14.14 -8.05
CA ASP A 561 -17.83 12.97 -7.64
C ASP A 561 -17.85 11.95 -8.81
N PRO A 562 -17.68 10.64 -8.54
CA PRO A 562 -17.69 9.58 -9.55
C PRO A 562 -18.94 9.52 -10.44
N THR A 563 -20.09 9.99 -9.95
CA THR A 563 -21.37 10.11 -10.67
C THR A 563 -21.40 11.25 -11.68
N GLY A 564 -20.48 12.22 -11.55
CA GLY A 564 -20.35 13.37 -12.44
C GLY A 564 -21.14 14.61 -12.03
N SER A 565 -21.82 14.57 -10.87
CA SER A 565 -22.27 15.76 -10.14
C SER A 565 -21.05 16.52 -9.58
N CYS A 566 -21.15 17.84 -9.39
CA CYS A 566 -20.02 18.63 -8.84
C CYS A 566 -19.95 18.44 -7.31
N ASP A 567 -18.93 17.75 -6.81
CA ASP A 567 -18.51 17.85 -5.41
C ASP A 567 -17.11 18.46 -5.33
N PHE A 568 -16.90 19.44 -4.45
CA PHE A 568 -15.61 20.08 -4.28
C PHE A 568 -14.96 19.64 -2.97
N SER A 569 -13.83 18.94 -3.05
CA SER A 569 -12.93 18.79 -1.91
C SER A 569 -11.77 19.79 -2.03
N THR A 570 -11.63 20.72 -1.08
CA THR A 570 -10.46 21.60 -0.96
C THR A 570 -9.52 21.04 0.11
N ARG A 571 -8.29 20.67 -0.27
CA ARG A 571 -7.29 20.18 0.68
C ARG A 571 -6.48 21.36 1.21
N ASP A 572 -6.95 21.92 2.32
CA ASP A 572 -6.28 23.03 2.97
C ASP A 572 -5.44 22.55 4.15
N GLY A 573 -4.21 23.04 4.23
CA GLY A 573 -3.26 22.65 5.28
C GLY A 573 -3.67 23.04 6.71
N LYS A 574 -4.80 23.74 6.89
CA LYS A 574 -5.37 24.07 8.21
C LYS A 574 -6.91 24.12 8.31
N TRP A 575 -7.70 24.13 7.23
CA TRP A 575 -9.17 24.16 7.29
C TRP A 575 -9.83 23.63 6.00
N PHE A 576 -10.51 22.49 6.04
CA PHE A 576 -11.26 22.00 4.87
C PHE A 576 -12.55 22.81 4.70
N GLN A 577 -12.73 23.49 3.57
CA GLN A 577 -14.00 24.11 3.21
C GLN A 577 -14.60 23.32 2.04
N HIS A 578 -15.50 22.39 2.36
CA HIS A 578 -16.33 21.70 1.37
C HIS A 578 -17.46 22.64 0.96
N MET A 579 -17.61 22.86 -0.34
CA MET A 579 -18.80 23.51 -0.90
C MET A 579 -19.31 22.58 -1.98
N VAL A 580 -20.61 22.30 -1.98
CA VAL A 580 -21.31 21.68 -3.10
C VAL A 580 -22.11 22.79 -3.74
N LEU A 581 -22.03 22.95 -5.06
CA LEU A 581 -22.82 23.95 -5.80
C LEU A 581 -24.02 23.29 -6.47
#